data_AF-A0A1S4L460-F1
#
_entry.id   AF-A0A1S4L460-F1
#
_cell.length_a   1.000
_cell.length_b   1.000
_cell.length_c   1.000
_cell.angle_alpha   90.00
_cell.angle_beta   90.00
_cell.angle_gamma   90.00
#
_symmetry.space_group_name_H-M   'P 1'
#
loop_
_entity.id
_entity.type
_entity.pdbx_description
1 polymer ?
#
loop_
_entity_poly.entity_id
_entity_poly.type
_entity_poly.pdbx_seq_one_letter_code
_entity_poly.pdbx_strand_id
1 'polypeptide(L)'
;LNFLGIYSRRDAGYFVIDTIDYVDCGLPQPEHSCEDGFRCANGACISRLDVCNYVDHCGDGSDELNCDHSMGCNFDTSFCDWKPIVPSEHRSAYLKWVRSRPGSYLRLSPTRDHTTGLPEGNSRPL
;
A
#
# COMPACT_ATOMS: atom_id res chain seq x y z
N LEU A 1 3.33 0.66 16.41
CA LEU A 1 3.40 2.02 17.01
C LEU A 1 1.98 2.47 17.34
N ASN A 2 1.75 3.03 18.53
CA ASN A 2 0.47 3.65 18.90
C ASN A 2 0.72 5.15 19.09
N PHE A 3 -0.05 5.98 18.39
CA PHE A 3 0.03 7.43 18.53
C PHE A 3 -1.20 7.93 19.28
N LEU A 4 -0.99 8.64 20.39
CA LEU A 4 -2.04 9.29 21.16
C LEU A 4 -2.02 10.79 20.84
N GLY A 5 -2.98 11.26 20.05
CA GLY A 5 -3.17 12.68 19.77
C GLY A 5 -4.03 13.34 20.84
N ILE A 6 -3.47 14.27 21.63
CA ILE A 6 -4.23 15.03 22.62
C ILE A 6 -4.70 16.33 21.97
N TYR A 7 -6.02 16.47 21.77
CA TYR A 7 -6.64 17.67 21.23
C TYR A 7 -7.08 18.60 22.36
N SER A 8 -6.45 19.78 22.49
CA SER A 8 -6.96 20.88 23.31
C SER A 8 -7.71 21.85 22.41
N ARG A 9 -8.94 22.24 22.80
CA ARG A 9 -9.87 23.05 21.99
C ARG A 9 -9.39 24.45 21.56
N ARG A 10 -8.13 24.84 21.84
CA ARG A 10 -7.59 26.17 21.53
C ARG A 10 -6.36 26.17 20.62
N ASP A 11 -5.72 25.02 20.36
CA ASP A 11 -4.49 24.97 19.58
C ASP A 11 -4.52 23.85 18.53
N ALA A 12 -4.06 24.15 17.32
CA ALA A 12 -3.82 23.15 16.29
C ALA A 12 -2.55 22.37 16.63
N GLY A 13 -2.68 21.06 16.84
CA GLY A 13 -1.53 20.16 17.02
C GLY A 13 -1.04 19.64 15.68
N TYR A 14 0.25 19.83 15.40
CA TYR A 14 0.92 19.20 14.25
C TYR A 14 1.85 18.12 14.78
N PHE A 15 1.86 16.94 14.15
CA PHE A 15 2.92 15.96 14.31
C PHE A 15 3.68 15.87 13.00
N VAL A 16 5.01 15.88 13.08
CA VAL A 16 5.89 15.74 11.93
C VAL A 16 6.67 14.46 12.15
N ILE A 17 6.53 13.52 11.22
CA ILE A 17 7.34 12.32 11.19
C ILE A 17 8.54 12.67 10.31
N ASP A 18 9.73 12.62 10.90
CA ASP A 18 10.98 12.72 10.17
C ASP A 18 11.75 11.40 10.33
N THR A 19 12.41 10.98 9.25
CA THR A 19 13.14 9.70 9.12
C THR A 19 12.26 8.44 9.21
N ILE A 20 11.90 7.89 8.04
CA ILE A 20 11.37 6.54 7.89
C ILE A 20 12.49 5.71 7.26
N ASP A 21 13.07 4.80 8.05
CA ASP A 21 14.05 3.85 7.54
C ASP A 21 13.36 2.56 7.12
N TYR A 22 13.59 2.21 5.86
CA TYR A 22 13.13 0.99 5.24
C TYR A 22 14.20 -0.08 5.47
N VAL A 23 14.00 -0.90 6.50
CA VAL A 23 14.88 -2.05 6.80
C VAL A 23 14.37 -3.26 6.03
N ASP A 24 15.28 -4.01 5.39
CA ASP A 24 14.99 -5.22 4.61
C ASP A 24 14.01 -5.03 3.43
N CYS A 25 14.11 -3.90 2.74
CA CYS A 25 13.30 -3.61 1.53
C CYS A 25 13.95 -4.08 0.23
N GLY A 26 15.00 -4.90 0.33
CA GLY A 26 15.60 -5.55 -0.82
C GLY A 26 14.76 -6.75 -1.24
N LEU A 27 14.65 -6.97 -2.54
CA LEU A 27 14.03 -8.19 -3.06
C LEU A 27 14.83 -9.41 -2.59
N PRO A 28 14.15 -10.53 -2.29
CA PRO A 28 14.78 -11.78 -1.89
C PRO A 28 15.66 -12.30 -3.02
N GLN A 29 16.83 -12.85 -2.67
CA GLN A 29 17.69 -13.49 -3.65
C GLN A 29 17.21 -14.93 -3.92
N PRO A 30 17.51 -15.49 -5.11
CA PRO A 30 17.25 -16.89 -5.41
C PRO A 30 17.94 -17.80 -4.40
N GLU A 31 17.19 -18.76 -3.85
CA GLU A 31 17.71 -19.68 -2.84
C GLU A 31 17.57 -21.14 -3.28
N HIS A 32 18.50 -21.98 -2.84
CA HIS A 32 18.55 -23.39 -3.23
C HIS A 32 17.41 -24.22 -2.62
N SER A 33 16.83 -23.79 -1.49
CA SER A 33 15.72 -24.45 -0.80
C SER A 33 14.85 -23.43 -0.08
N CYS A 34 13.53 -23.47 -0.28
CA CYS A 34 12.59 -22.70 0.52
C CYS A 34 12.06 -23.59 1.65
N GLU A 35 12.55 -23.41 2.88
CA GLU A 35 11.94 -24.08 4.04
C GLU A 35 10.61 -23.40 4.37
N ASP A 36 9.51 -24.15 4.24
CA ASP A 36 8.11 -23.76 4.53
C ASP A 36 7.56 -22.48 3.85
N GLY A 37 8.32 -21.86 2.94
CA GLY A 37 7.94 -20.67 2.18
C GLY A 37 7.18 -20.93 0.87
N PHE A 38 6.98 -19.86 0.10
CA PHE A 38 6.59 -19.88 -1.30
C PHE A 38 7.81 -19.63 -2.18
N ARG A 39 7.90 -20.36 -3.31
CA ARG A 39 9.01 -20.25 -4.24
C ARG A 39 8.58 -19.47 -5.48
N CYS A 40 9.18 -18.30 -5.67
CA CYS A 40 9.01 -17.43 -6.81
C CYS A 40 9.48 -18.08 -8.12
N ALA A 41 9.02 -17.56 -9.27
CA ALA A 41 9.43 -18.04 -10.59
C ALA A 41 10.92 -17.78 -10.87
N ASN A 42 11.47 -16.68 -10.34
CA ASN A 42 12.89 -16.35 -10.35
C ASN A 42 13.75 -17.21 -9.37
N GLY A 43 13.11 -18.08 -8.58
CA GLY A 43 13.77 -18.97 -7.62
C GLY A 43 14.00 -18.38 -6.24
N ALA A 44 13.56 -17.15 -5.97
CA ALA A 44 13.57 -16.57 -4.63
C ALA A 44 12.52 -17.25 -3.72
N CYS A 45 12.73 -17.11 -2.40
CA CYS A 45 11.84 -17.65 -1.39
C CYS A 45 11.25 -16.51 -0.56
N ILE A 46 9.92 -16.52 -0.38
CA ILE A 46 9.19 -15.55 0.44
C ILE A 46 8.29 -16.26 1.46
N SER A 47 7.77 -15.53 2.44
CA SER A 47 6.77 -16.06 3.36
C SER A 47 5.49 -16.40 2.61
N ARG A 48 4.77 -17.45 3.04
CA ARG A 48 3.43 -17.73 2.51
C ARG A 48 2.41 -16.63 2.84
N LEU A 49 2.69 -15.82 3.86
CA LEU A 49 1.88 -14.64 4.19
C LEU A 49 2.09 -13.49 3.21
N ASP A 50 3.18 -13.54 2.44
CA ASP A 50 3.53 -12.53 1.45
C ASP A 50 2.94 -12.83 0.07
N VAL A 51 2.28 -13.99 -0.09
CA VAL A 51 1.61 -14.40 -1.32
C VAL A 51 0.19 -13.82 -1.36
N CYS A 52 -0.19 -13.25 -2.49
CA CYS A 52 -1.53 -12.67 -2.72
C CYS A 52 -1.88 -11.51 -1.79
N ASN A 53 -0.95 -10.59 -1.59
CA ASN A 53 -1.14 -9.41 -0.76
C ASN A 53 -1.01 -8.08 -1.51
N TYR A 54 -0.98 -8.12 -2.85
CA TYR A 54 -0.88 -6.97 -3.75
C TYR A 54 0.44 -6.20 -3.67
N VAL A 55 1.49 -6.83 -3.16
CA VAL A 55 2.85 -6.29 -3.14
C VAL A 55 3.75 -7.35 -3.74
N ASP A 56 4.53 -6.95 -4.76
CA ASP A 56 5.49 -7.84 -5.40
C ASP A 56 6.70 -8.10 -4.48
N HIS A 57 6.61 -9.18 -3.70
CA HIS A 57 7.71 -9.63 -2.84
C HIS A 57 8.72 -10.46 -3.61
N CYS A 58 8.33 -11.10 -4.71
CA CYS A 58 9.25 -11.86 -5.53
C CYS A 58 10.15 -10.98 -6.41
N GLY A 59 9.70 -9.77 -6.76
CA GLY A 59 10.36 -8.87 -7.73
C GLY A 59 10.13 -9.25 -9.18
N ASP A 60 9.42 -10.36 -9.41
CA ASP A 60 8.97 -10.84 -10.72
C ASP A 60 7.43 -10.97 -10.79
N GLY A 61 6.72 -10.57 -9.72
CA GLY A 61 5.28 -10.63 -9.57
C GLY A 61 4.68 -12.03 -9.44
N SER A 62 5.50 -13.08 -9.34
CA SER A 62 5.01 -14.47 -9.39
C SER A 62 4.20 -14.90 -8.17
N ASP A 63 4.36 -14.20 -7.05
CA ASP A 63 3.57 -14.29 -5.82
C ASP A 63 2.14 -13.75 -5.96
N GLU A 64 1.86 -12.98 -7.02
CA GLU A 64 0.56 -12.33 -7.26
C GLU A 64 -0.19 -12.91 -8.48
N LEU A 65 0.35 -13.91 -9.19
CA LEU A 65 -0.22 -14.41 -10.45
C LEU A 65 -1.43 -15.35 -10.30
N ASN A 66 -1.51 -16.12 -9.21
CA ASN A 66 -2.50 -17.18 -9.05
C ASN A 66 -3.37 -16.99 -7.80
N CYS A 67 -3.76 -15.75 -7.58
CA CYS A 67 -4.51 -15.31 -6.41
C CYS A 67 -6.01 -15.27 -6.70
N ASP A 68 -6.81 -15.62 -5.70
CA ASP A 68 -8.23 -15.27 -5.73
C ASP A 68 -8.37 -13.82 -5.26
N HIS A 69 -8.49 -12.89 -6.23
CA HIS A 69 -8.61 -11.46 -5.96
C HIS A 69 -9.96 -11.10 -5.31
N SER A 70 -10.79 -12.09 -4.95
CA SER A 70 -11.99 -11.90 -4.14
C SER A 70 -11.68 -11.52 -2.69
N MET A 71 -10.48 -11.82 -2.18
CA MET A 71 -10.08 -11.61 -0.77
C MET A 71 -9.45 -10.25 -0.47
N GLY A 72 -9.34 -9.34 -1.45
CA GLY A 72 -8.86 -7.99 -1.21
C GLY A 72 -9.12 -7.03 -2.37
N CYS A 73 -8.77 -5.76 -2.19
CA CYS A 73 -8.97 -4.73 -3.20
C CYS A 73 -7.69 -3.90 -3.34
N ASN A 74 -7.06 -3.94 -4.52
CA ASN A 74 -5.88 -3.11 -4.82
C ASN A 74 -6.22 -1.69 -5.28
N PHE A 75 -7.51 -1.37 -5.41
CA PHE A 75 -8.02 -0.06 -5.83
C PHE A 75 -7.56 0.45 -7.21
N ASP A 76 -6.92 -0.39 -8.03
CA ASP A 76 -6.39 0.03 -9.32
C ASP A 76 -7.49 0.37 -10.33
N THR A 77 -8.54 -0.44 -10.34
CA THR A 77 -9.63 -0.37 -11.33
C THR A 77 -10.93 0.13 -10.71
N SER A 78 -11.19 -0.17 -9.45
CA SER A 78 -12.46 0.13 -8.77
C SER A 78 -12.26 0.40 -7.27
N PHE A 79 -13.32 0.78 -6.57
CA PHE A 79 -13.32 0.83 -5.11
C PHE A 79 -13.77 -0.50 -4.47
N CYS A 80 -13.98 -1.54 -5.29
CA CYS A 80 -14.61 -2.79 -4.88
C CYS A 80 -15.90 -2.51 -4.09
N ASP A 81 -16.10 -3.19 -2.96
CA ASP A 81 -17.21 -2.96 -2.04
C ASP A 81 -16.96 -1.84 -1.01
N TRP A 82 -15.77 -1.23 -1.03
CA TRP A 82 -15.42 -0.21 -0.05
C TRP A 82 -16.26 1.06 -0.25
N LYS A 83 -16.96 1.46 0.82
CA LYS A 83 -17.72 2.70 0.90
C LYS A 83 -17.27 3.50 2.12
N PRO A 84 -16.98 4.80 1.97
CA PRO A 84 -16.59 5.62 3.11
C PRO A 84 -17.76 5.73 4.10
N ILE A 85 -17.49 5.45 5.37
CA ILE A 85 -18.44 5.67 6.46
C ILE A 85 -18.36 7.18 6.80
N VAL A 86 -19.29 7.96 6.26
CA VAL A 86 -19.40 9.39 6.55
C VAL A 86 -20.47 9.63 7.62
N PRO A 87 -20.14 10.28 8.76
CA PRO A 87 -21.14 10.64 9.76
C PRO A 87 -22.20 11.56 9.17
N SER A 88 -23.48 11.24 9.40
CA SER A 88 -24.64 11.91 8.79
C SER A 88 -24.77 13.40 9.14
N GLU A 89 -24.07 13.89 10.17
CA GLU A 89 -24.29 15.21 10.75
C GLU A 89 -23.37 16.31 10.22
N HIS A 90 -22.27 15.97 9.55
CA HIS A 90 -21.45 16.96 8.85
C HIS A 90 -21.69 16.83 7.34
N ARG A 91 -22.09 17.93 6.70
CA ARG A 91 -22.20 18.06 5.24
C ARG A 91 -20.83 17.95 4.55
N SER A 92 -20.14 16.83 4.71
CA SER A 92 -18.93 16.48 3.96
C SER A 92 -19.29 15.93 2.58
N ALA A 93 -20.11 16.67 1.84
CA ALA A 93 -20.35 16.44 0.41
C ALA A 93 -19.06 16.60 -0.45
N TYR A 94 -17.93 16.95 0.18
CA TYR A 94 -16.69 17.33 -0.49
C TYR A 94 -15.54 16.32 -0.34
N LEU A 95 -15.64 15.31 0.53
CA LEU A 95 -14.59 14.28 0.66
C LEU A 95 -14.87 13.11 -0.28
N LYS A 96 -14.74 13.38 -1.58
CA LYS A 96 -14.79 12.35 -2.63
C LYS A 96 -13.41 11.75 -2.77
N TRP A 97 -13.29 10.45 -2.50
CA TRP A 97 -12.07 9.72 -2.82
C TRP A 97 -11.94 9.61 -4.34
N VAL A 98 -10.83 10.10 -4.87
CA VAL A 98 -10.52 10.06 -6.31
C VAL A 98 -9.24 9.27 -6.50
N ARG A 99 -9.24 8.40 -7.52
CA ARG A 99 -8.01 7.75 -7.99
C ARG A 99 -7.17 8.78 -8.73
N SER A 100 -5.92 8.95 -8.31
CA SER A 100 -4.99 9.88 -8.92
C SER A 100 -3.75 9.13 -9.38
N ARG A 101 -3.18 9.58 -10.50
CA ARG A 101 -1.88 9.09 -10.97
C ARG A 101 -0.76 9.61 -10.05
N PRO A 102 0.38 8.90 -9.98
CA PRO A 102 1.56 9.37 -9.27
C PRO A 102 1.96 10.77 -9.69
N GLY A 103 2.31 11.59 -8.70
CA GLY A 103 2.82 12.94 -8.94
C GLY A 103 4.30 12.92 -9.34
N SER A 104 4.82 14.05 -9.81
CA SER A 104 6.24 14.17 -10.17
C SER A 104 7.15 14.44 -8.96
N TYR A 105 6.59 14.86 -7.83
CA TYR A 105 7.33 15.32 -6.66
C TYR A 105 6.84 14.64 -5.39
N LEU A 106 7.74 13.92 -4.70
CA LEU A 106 7.46 13.19 -3.44
C LEU A 106 6.84 14.07 -2.35
N ARG A 107 7.10 15.39 -2.36
CA ARG A 107 6.55 16.33 -1.37
C ARG A 107 5.07 16.67 -1.57
N LEU A 108 4.53 16.44 -2.77
CA LEU A 108 3.16 16.83 -3.11
C LEU A 108 2.25 15.61 -3.27
N SER A 109 2.79 14.50 -3.78
CA SER A 109 2.05 13.26 -3.97
C SER A 109 3.03 12.09 -4.07
N PRO A 110 2.59 10.84 -3.82
CA PRO A 110 3.40 9.67 -4.13
C PRO A 110 3.85 9.68 -5.59
N THR A 111 5.13 9.40 -5.84
CA THR A 111 5.71 9.42 -7.20
C THR A 111 5.69 8.07 -7.89
N ARG A 112 5.32 7.03 -7.16
CA ARG A 112 5.17 5.66 -7.63
C ARG A 112 3.90 5.09 -7.05
N ASP A 113 3.24 4.26 -7.83
CA ASP A 113 2.13 3.48 -7.34
C ASP A 113 2.60 2.43 -6.33
N HIS A 114 1.79 2.21 -5.30
CA HIS A 114 2.12 1.31 -4.21
C HIS A 114 2.00 -0.17 -4.58
N THR A 115 1.07 -0.52 -5.48
CA THR A 115 0.81 -1.90 -5.90
C THR A 115 1.86 -2.38 -6.90
N THR A 116 2.23 -1.50 -7.85
CA THR A 116 3.13 -1.86 -8.95
C THR A 116 4.54 -1.32 -8.80
N GLY A 117 4.78 -0.35 -7.91
CA GLY A 117 6.07 0.36 -7.81
C GLY A 117 6.38 1.24 -9.04
N LEU A 118 5.47 1.31 -10.01
CA LEU A 118 5.67 2.01 -11.28
C LEU A 118 5.15 3.46 -11.21
N PRO A 119 5.70 4.37 -12.04
CA PRO A 119 5.20 5.74 -12.16
C PRO A 119 3.85 5.83 -12.89
N GLU A 120 3.31 4.71 -13.38
CA GLU A 120 2.15 4.64 -14.28
C GLU A 120 0.86 4.15 -13.58
N GLY A 121 0.95 3.62 -12.35
CA GLY A 121 -0.18 3.07 -11.60
C GLY A 121 -1.06 4.13 -10.91
N ASN A 122 -1.88 3.75 -9.93
CA ASN A 122 -2.80 4.66 -9.23
C ASN A 122 -2.56 4.67 -7.71
N SER A 123 -2.05 5.78 -7.16
CA SER A 123 -1.79 5.94 -5.72
C SER A 123 -3.01 6.58 -4.98
N ARG A 124 -3.19 6.33 -3.67
CA ARG A 124 -4.21 6.99 -2.79
C ARG A 124 -3.62 7.42 -1.43
N PRO A 125 -4.19 8.41 -0.68
CA PRO A 125 -5.06 9.53 -1.07
C PRO A 125 -4.55 10.93 -0.61
N LEU A 126 -5.33 11.97 -0.95
CA LEU A 126 -5.48 13.22 -0.17
C LEU A 126 -6.58 13.03 0.88
#